data_AF-A0A7J8GEU6-F1
#
_entry.id   AF-A0A7J8GEU6-F1
#
_cell.length_a   1.000
_cell.length_b   1.000
_cell.length_c   1.000
_cell.angle_alpha   90.00
_cell.angle_beta   90.00
_cell.angle_gamma   90.00
#
_symmetry.space_group_name_H-M   'P 1'
#
loop_
_entity.id
_entity.type
_entity.pdbx_description
1 polymer ?
#
loop_
_entity_poly.entity_id
_entity_poly.type
_entity_poly.pdbx_seq_one_letter_code
_entity_poly.pdbx_strand_id
1 'polypeptide(L)'
;MASLRAESAGGGPRLPATRAGRPTALRLLLLLGAVLKPQESLAQLLTTAGSLMSQEKIMEIYKQNVQLCWQDYKIQMDSIKKDWCDWAIISRPYSSLQYCLEQSAEWFGLGFPNPWAEQVIFETHQIHFANCPLVQSFTDPPEDVLLVMIIVPICLIPFLVTLVVWRSKDGEAQT
;
A
#
# COMPACT_ATOMS: atom_id res chain seq x y z
N MET A 1 57.81 -3.24 31.96
CA MET A 1 59.23 -3.59 32.25
C MET A 1 59.67 -4.62 31.22
N ALA A 2 60.93 -4.53 30.75
CA ALA A 2 61.60 -5.23 29.62
C ALA A 2 61.16 -4.72 28.21
N SER A 3 61.94 -4.00 27.37
CA SER A 3 63.40 -3.92 27.08
C SER A 3 63.98 -5.27 26.61
N LEU A 4 64.69 -5.47 25.48
CA LEU A 4 65.60 -4.66 24.65
C LEU A 4 66.00 -5.41 23.34
N ARG A 5 66.33 -4.69 22.26
CA ARG A 5 67.51 -4.84 21.32
C ARG A 5 67.29 -3.95 20.08
N ALA A 6 68.05 -2.90 19.71
CA ALA A 6 69.50 -2.67 19.46
C ALA A 6 70.05 -3.63 18.37
N GLU A 7 70.57 -3.23 17.19
CA GLU A 7 71.64 -2.29 16.77
C GLU A 7 71.49 -2.01 15.24
N SER A 8 71.66 -0.80 14.67
CA SER A 8 72.85 0.03 14.33
C SER A 8 73.58 -0.25 12.99
N ALA A 9 74.00 0.87 12.37
CA ALA A 9 74.94 1.13 11.25
C ALA A 9 74.37 1.10 9.81
N GLY A 10 74.61 2.07 8.93
CA GLY A 10 75.41 3.30 8.97
C GLY A 10 75.42 3.99 7.59
N GLY A 11 75.88 5.25 7.53
CA GLY A 11 76.30 5.89 6.27
C GLY A 11 75.53 7.16 5.89
N GLY A 12 76.07 8.33 6.25
CA GLY A 12 75.76 9.59 5.55
C GLY A 12 76.42 9.61 4.16
N PRO A 13 75.98 10.50 3.25
CA PRO A 13 76.71 11.74 3.08
C PRO A 13 75.86 12.98 2.79
N ARG A 14 76.59 14.10 2.77
CA ARG A 14 76.16 15.49 2.78
C ARG A 14 75.33 15.95 1.57
N LEU A 15 74.50 16.95 1.88
CA LEU A 15 73.68 17.83 1.05
C LEU A 15 74.32 18.28 -0.28
N PRO A 16 73.48 18.60 -1.27
CA PRO A 16 73.56 19.88 -1.92
C PRO A 16 72.27 20.68 -1.72
N ALA A 17 72.44 21.95 -1.36
CA ALA A 17 71.38 22.93 -1.31
C ALA A 17 70.82 23.17 -2.72
N THR A 18 69.53 22.91 -2.92
CA THR A 18 68.80 23.38 -4.09
C THR A 18 67.69 24.34 -3.67
N ARG A 19 68.02 25.62 -3.83
CA ARG A 19 67.17 26.74 -4.26
C ARG A 19 65.66 26.59 -3.98
N ALA A 20 65.19 27.39 -3.03
CA ALA A 20 63.78 27.64 -2.74
C ALA A 20 62.98 27.91 -4.02
N GLY A 21 62.18 26.92 -4.43
CA GLY A 21 61.12 27.05 -5.42
C GLY A 21 59.86 27.57 -4.74
N ARG A 22 59.41 28.74 -5.21
CA ARG A 22 58.15 29.43 -4.88
C ARG A 22 56.96 28.46 -4.74
N PRO A 23 56.04 28.61 -3.76
CA PRO A 23 55.02 27.62 -3.46
C PRO A 23 53.89 27.66 -4.51
N THR A 24 54.04 26.92 -5.60
CA THR A 24 52.98 26.70 -6.60
C THR A 24 51.95 25.66 -6.14
N ALA A 25 52.28 24.84 -5.13
CA ALA A 25 51.34 23.88 -4.54
C ALA A 25 50.13 24.56 -3.85
N LEU A 26 50.30 25.78 -3.33
CA LEU A 26 49.19 26.52 -2.70
C LEU A 26 48.16 27.02 -3.72
N ARG A 27 48.59 27.29 -4.97
CA ARG A 27 47.67 27.70 -6.05
C ARG A 27 46.81 26.54 -6.56
N LEU A 28 47.30 25.31 -6.52
CA LEU A 28 46.54 24.15 -6.98
C LEU A 28 45.44 23.76 -5.99
N LEU A 29 45.69 23.88 -4.68
CA LEU A 29 44.67 23.68 -3.63
C LEU A 29 43.57 24.75 -3.64
N LEU A 30 43.92 26.01 -3.94
CA LEU A 30 42.93 27.08 -4.12
C LEU A 30 42.06 26.88 -5.37
N LEU A 31 42.58 26.24 -6.41
CA LEU A 31 41.82 25.92 -7.63
C LEU A 31 40.88 24.72 -7.42
N LEU A 32 41.27 23.73 -6.60
CA LEU A 32 40.38 22.62 -6.21
C LEU A 32 39.31 23.04 -5.18
N GLY A 33 39.62 23.98 -4.28
CA GLY A 33 38.66 24.55 -3.33
C GLY A 33 37.59 25.44 -3.96
N ALA A 34 37.83 25.97 -5.16
CA ALA A 34 36.87 26.81 -5.89
C ALA A 34 35.79 26.02 -6.67
N VAL A 35 35.90 24.68 -6.72
CA VAL A 35 35.01 23.79 -7.49
C VAL A 35 33.94 23.12 -6.59
N LEU A 36 33.92 23.41 -5.29
CA LEU A 36 32.77 23.10 -4.44
C LEU A 36 31.91 24.36 -4.34
N LYS A 37 31.04 24.60 -5.32
CA LYS A 37 30.02 25.67 -5.28
C LYS A 37 29.11 25.42 -4.06
N PRO A 38 29.20 26.20 -2.97
CA PRO A 38 28.28 26.07 -1.84
C PRO A 38 26.86 26.52 -2.22
N GLN A 39 26.76 27.33 -3.28
CA GLN A 39 25.52 27.97 -3.75
C GLN A 39 24.56 26.99 -4.43
N GLU A 40 25.08 25.98 -5.15
CA GLU A 40 24.24 24.93 -5.75
C GLU A 40 23.66 24.00 -4.68
N SER A 41 24.44 23.62 -3.66
CA SER A 41 23.96 22.80 -2.53
C SER A 41 22.88 23.52 -1.72
N LEU A 42 23.04 24.81 -1.45
CA LEU A 42 22.09 25.59 -0.67
C LEU A 42 20.79 25.83 -1.46
N ALA A 43 20.88 26.09 -2.77
CA ALA A 43 19.72 26.17 -3.65
C ALA A 43 18.99 24.83 -3.72
N GLN A 44 19.71 23.71 -3.92
CA GLN A 44 19.10 22.37 -3.93
C GLN A 44 18.36 22.10 -2.61
N LEU A 45 18.98 22.40 -1.47
CA LEU A 45 18.43 22.13 -0.14
C LEU A 45 17.23 23.03 0.19
N LEU A 46 17.26 24.30 -0.22
CA LEU A 46 16.08 25.19 -0.17
C LEU A 46 14.96 24.68 -1.07
N THR A 47 15.28 24.13 -2.25
CA THR A 47 14.29 23.60 -3.19
C THR A 47 13.66 22.32 -2.66
N THR A 48 14.45 21.41 -2.09
CA THR A 48 13.97 20.18 -1.44
C THR A 48 13.15 20.51 -0.19
N ALA A 49 13.61 21.44 0.66
CA ALA A 49 12.84 21.88 1.81
C ALA A 49 11.51 22.54 1.40
N GLY A 50 11.53 23.40 0.36
CA GLY A 50 10.32 24.00 -0.19
C GLY A 50 9.34 22.99 -0.79
N SER A 51 9.84 21.98 -1.51
CA SER A 51 9.03 20.88 -2.06
C SER A 51 8.48 19.94 -0.99
N LEU A 52 9.23 19.72 0.09
CA LEU A 52 8.78 18.88 1.20
C LEU A 52 7.69 19.60 1.99
N MET A 53 7.86 20.89 2.26
CA MET A 53 6.83 21.73 2.89
C MET A 53 5.56 21.85 2.05
N SER A 54 5.67 21.91 0.72
CA SER A 54 4.50 21.91 -0.16
C SER A 54 3.79 20.55 -0.14
N GLN A 55 4.55 19.45 -0.13
CA GLN A 55 4.01 18.10 -0.07
C GLN A 55 3.35 17.79 1.29
N GLU A 56 3.93 18.25 2.40
CA GLU A 56 3.31 18.19 3.73
C GLU A 56 1.99 18.97 3.74
N LYS A 57 1.98 20.19 3.19
CA LYS A 57 0.76 20.99 3.12
C LYS A 57 -0.33 20.34 2.26
N ILE A 58 0.03 19.75 1.12
CA ILE A 58 -0.90 18.99 0.28
C ILE A 58 -1.46 17.80 1.07
N MET A 59 -0.62 17.11 1.83
CA MET A 59 -1.03 15.97 2.64
C MET A 59 -1.96 16.36 3.79
N GLU A 60 -1.74 17.50 4.42
CA GLU A 60 -2.69 18.02 5.42
C GLU A 60 -4.05 18.35 4.81
N ILE A 61 -4.10 18.91 3.61
CA ILE A 61 -5.36 19.16 2.91
C ILE A 61 -6.05 17.83 2.56
N TYR A 62 -5.31 16.82 2.11
CA TYR A 62 -5.86 15.49 1.87
C TYR A 62 -6.50 14.90 3.13
N LYS A 63 -5.80 14.95 4.28
CA LYS A 63 -6.34 14.48 5.56
C LYS A 63 -7.62 15.22 5.95
N GLN A 64 -7.69 16.52 5.71
CA GLN A 64 -8.91 17.30 5.96
C GLN A 64 -10.08 16.81 5.09
N ASN A 65 -9.85 16.52 3.81
CA ASN A 65 -10.89 15.99 2.92
C ASN A 65 -11.37 14.60 3.39
N VAL A 66 -10.44 13.72 3.77
CA VAL A 66 -10.76 12.41 4.36
C VAL A 66 -11.64 12.56 5.61
N GLN A 67 -11.33 13.53 6.49
CA GLN A 67 -12.14 13.81 7.67
C GLN A 67 -13.52 14.38 7.32
N LEU A 68 -13.65 15.21 6.28
CA LEU A 68 -14.95 15.71 5.82
C LEU A 68 -15.83 14.57 5.29
N CYS A 69 -15.27 13.67 4.47
CA CYS A 69 -15.97 12.45 4.03
C CYS A 69 -16.51 11.65 5.23
N TRP A 70 -15.69 11.54 6.29
CA TRP A 70 -16.08 10.81 7.49
C TRP A 70 -17.19 11.51 8.29
N GLN A 71 -17.14 12.84 8.40
CA GLN A 71 -18.17 13.63 9.07
C GLN A 71 -19.52 13.53 8.35
N ASP A 72 -19.53 13.65 7.02
CA ASP A 72 -20.74 13.54 6.21
C ASP A 72 -21.39 12.15 6.34
N TYR A 73 -20.57 11.11 6.43
CA TYR A 73 -21.05 9.76 6.74
C TYR A 73 -21.64 9.68 8.15
N LYS A 74 -20.95 10.21 9.18
CA LYS A 74 -21.44 10.18 10.57
C LYS A 74 -22.82 10.83 10.69
N ILE A 75 -23.02 11.97 10.03
CA ILE A 75 -24.32 12.68 10.00
C ILE A 75 -25.41 11.77 9.45
N GLN A 76 -25.15 11.05 8.36
CA GLN A 76 -26.10 10.10 7.80
C GLN A 76 -26.38 8.94 8.76
N MET A 77 -25.33 8.35 9.34
CA MET A 77 -25.46 7.21 10.27
C MET A 77 -26.13 7.57 11.60
N ASP A 78 -26.01 8.80 12.06
CA ASP A 78 -26.63 9.27 13.31
C ASP A 78 -28.17 9.21 13.26
N SER A 79 -28.75 9.30 12.05
CA SER A 79 -30.20 9.18 11.85
C SER A 79 -30.74 7.75 11.89
N ILE A 80 -29.86 6.74 11.71
CA ILE A 80 -30.21 5.32 11.53
C ILE A 80 -29.54 4.40 12.57
N LYS A 81 -29.32 4.88 13.80
CA LYS A 81 -28.62 4.14 14.87
C LYS A 81 -29.17 2.75 15.18
N LYS A 82 -30.49 2.59 15.07
CA LYS A 82 -31.14 1.30 15.35
C LYS A 82 -30.89 0.27 14.26
N ASP A 83 -30.54 0.73 13.06
CA ASP A 83 -30.48 -0.06 11.84
C ASP A 83 -29.04 -0.22 11.33
N TRP A 84 -28.03 0.08 12.16
CA TRP A 84 -26.61 -0.03 11.79
C TRP A 84 -26.21 -1.43 11.30
N CYS A 85 -26.92 -2.47 11.70
CA CYS A 85 -26.64 -3.85 11.31
C CYS A 85 -27.45 -4.34 10.10
N ASP A 86 -28.29 -3.49 9.51
CA ASP A 86 -29.01 -3.81 8.28
C ASP A 86 -28.27 -3.25 7.07
N TRP A 87 -27.58 -4.14 6.33
CA TRP A 87 -26.85 -3.78 5.12
C TRP A 87 -27.73 -3.11 4.07
N ALA A 88 -29.01 -3.46 3.96
CA ALA A 88 -29.90 -2.84 2.99
C ALA A 88 -30.08 -1.34 3.28
N ILE A 89 -30.04 -0.96 4.56
CA ILE A 89 -30.17 0.43 5.01
C ILE A 89 -28.81 1.16 4.93
N ILE A 90 -27.73 0.54 5.41
CA ILE A 90 -26.43 1.21 5.51
C ILE A 90 -25.59 1.19 4.22
N SER A 91 -25.96 0.38 3.22
CA SER A 91 -25.19 0.24 1.98
C SER A 91 -24.99 1.57 1.25
N ARG A 92 -26.00 2.45 1.27
CA ARG A 92 -25.96 3.78 0.63
C ARG A 92 -24.98 4.74 1.29
N PRO A 93 -25.08 5.06 2.60
CA PRO A 93 -24.11 5.92 3.27
C PRO A 93 -22.70 5.33 3.22
N TYR A 94 -22.56 4.01 3.38
CA TYR A 94 -21.24 3.35 3.32
C TYR A 94 -20.58 3.47 1.94
N SER A 95 -21.35 3.24 0.86
CA SER A 95 -20.84 3.44 -0.50
C SER A 95 -20.48 4.90 -0.78
N SER A 96 -21.26 5.85 -0.23
CA SER A 96 -20.95 7.29 -0.33
C SER A 96 -19.64 7.64 0.37
N LEU A 97 -19.37 7.06 1.54
CA LEU A 97 -18.09 7.22 2.25
C LEU A 97 -16.93 6.68 1.40
N GLN A 98 -17.05 5.44 0.92
CA GLN A 98 -16.01 4.82 0.08
C GLN A 98 -15.73 5.65 -1.17
N TYR A 99 -16.77 6.08 -1.87
CA TYR A 99 -16.65 6.93 -3.05
C TYR A 99 -15.96 8.27 -2.73
N CYS A 100 -16.33 8.93 -1.62
CA CYS A 100 -15.69 10.18 -1.22
C CYS A 100 -14.19 10.00 -0.90
N LEU A 101 -13.82 8.90 -0.25
CA LEU A 101 -12.42 8.58 0.05
C LEU A 101 -11.61 8.26 -1.22
N GLU A 102 -12.20 7.50 -2.15
CA GLU A 102 -11.59 7.15 -3.44
C GLU A 102 -11.38 8.41 -4.30
N GLN A 103 -12.41 9.25 -4.43
CA GLN A 103 -12.32 10.50 -5.19
C GLN A 103 -11.34 11.50 -4.57
N SER A 104 -11.31 11.58 -3.24
CA SER A 104 -10.29 12.37 -2.55
C SER A 104 -8.89 11.83 -2.85
N ALA A 105 -8.67 10.51 -2.84
CA ALA A 105 -7.35 9.96 -3.19
C ALA A 105 -6.98 10.32 -4.64
N GLU A 106 -7.92 10.18 -5.59
CA GLU A 106 -7.72 10.50 -7.00
C GLU A 106 -7.34 11.98 -7.21
N TRP A 107 -8.07 12.93 -6.60
CA TRP A 107 -7.78 14.36 -6.71
C TRP A 107 -6.42 14.77 -6.20
N PHE A 108 -5.89 14.05 -5.21
CA PHE A 108 -4.57 14.29 -4.64
C PHE A 108 -3.48 13.41 -5.27
N GLY A 109 -3.80 12.60 -6.30
CA GLY A 109 -2.85 11.72 -6.98
C GLY A 109 -2.34 10.57 -6.11
N LEU A 110 -3.14 10.13 -5.13
CA LEU A 110 -2.84 9.05 -4.21
C LEU A 110 -3.55 7.77 -4.64
N GLY A 111 -2.96 6.62 -4.33
CA GLY A 111 -3.63 5.33 -4.49
C GLY A 111 -4.77 5.14 -3.49
N PHE A 112 -5.78 4.36 -3.88
CA PHE A 112 -6.82 3.83 -3.00
C PHE A 112 -6.74 2.29 -3.01
N PRO A 113 -6.77 1.62 -1.85
CA PRO A 113 -6.78 2.20 -0.50
C PRO A 113 -5.41 2.81 -0.11
N ASN A 114 -5.41 3.62 0.94
CA ASN A 114 -4.22 4.17 1.59
C ASN A 114 -4.43 4.27 3.11
N PRO A 115 -3.37 4.51 3.92
CA PRO A 115 -3.46 4.42 5.38
C PRO A 115 -4.51 5.34 6.02
N TRP A 116 -4.76 6.53 5.47
CA TRP A 116 -5.75 7.46 6.00
C TRP A 116 -7.17 6.98 5.71
N ALA A 117 -7.42 6.50 4.49
CA ALA A 117 -8.70 5.89 4.13
C ALA A 117 -8.95 4.61 4.95
N GLU A 118 -7.93 3.76 5.11
CA GLU A 118 -8.02 2.53 5.91
C GLU A 118 -8.37 2.84 7.37
N GLN A 119 -7.74 3.86 7.96
CA GLN A 119 -8.05 4.29 9.33
C GLN A 119 -9.52 4.71 9.47
N VAL A 120 -10.05 5.49 8.54
CA VAL A 120 -11.47 5.90 8.55
C VAL A 120 -12.39 4.69 8.42
N ILE A 121 -12.09 3.77 7.51
CA ILE A 121 -12.88 2.54 7.34
C ILE A 121 -12.85 1.71 8.62
N PHE A 122 -11.69 1.54 9.25
CA PHE A 122 -11.58 0.81 10.50
C PHE A 122 -12.35 1.47 11.65
N GLU A 123 -12.22 2.79 11.82
CA GLU A 123 -12.99 3.56 12.80
C GLU A 123 -14.50 3.42 12.55
N THR A 124 -14.92 3.37 11.28
CA THR A 124 -16.31 3.14 10.90
C THR A 124 -16.83 1.83 11.46
N HIS A 125 -16.09 0.74 11.21
CA HIS A 125 -16.44 -0.59 11.68
C HIS A 125 -16.47 -0.67 13.20
N GLN A 126 -15.50 -0.06 13.88
CA GLN A 126 -15.46 -0.07 15.35
C GLN A 126 -16.60 0.71 16.00
N ILE A 127 -17.02 1.85 15.42
CA ILE A 127 -18.06 2.69 16.01
C ILE A 127 -19.46 2.16 15.68
N HIS A 128 -19.72 1.82 14.42
CA HIS A 128 -21.08 1.54 13.95
C HIS A 128 -21.40 0.05 13.91
N PHE A 129 -20.40 -0.82 13.73
CA PHE A 129 -20.61 -2.24 13.42
C PHE A 129 -20.04 -3.21 14.46
N ALA A 130 -19.40 -2.74 15.53
CA ALA A 130 -18.76 -3.60 16.54
C ALA A 130 -19.70 -4.59 17.22
N ASN A 131 -20.99 -4.26 17.31
CA ASN A 131 -22.02 -5.11 17.95
C ASN A 131 -22.96 -5.78 16.94
N CYS A 132 -22.64 -5.72 15.64
CA CYS A 132 -23.48 -6.37 14.65
C CYS A 132 -23.24 -7.88 14.62
N PRO A 133 -24.31 -8.69 14.53
CA PRO A 133 -24.15 -10.12 14.39
C PRO A 133 -23.40 -10.41 13.10
N LEU A 134 -22.45 -11.33 13.16
CA LEU A 134 -21.83 -11.86 11.96
C LEU A 134 -22.90 -12.64 11.19
N VAL A 135 -23.49 -12.00 10.18
CA VAL A 135 -24.32 -12.74 9.22
C VAL A 135 -23.35 -13.66 8.50
N GLN A 136 -23.57 -14.97 8.60
CA GLN A 136 -22.79 -15.95 7.83
C GLN A 136 -22.87 -15.57 6.36
N SER A 137 -21.80 -14.95 5.88
CA SER A 137 -21.58 -14.71 4.46
C SER A 137 -21.64 -16.06 3.76
N PHE A 138 -22.34 -16.08 2.61
CA PHE A 138 -22.55 -17.21 1.69
C PHE A 138 -21.67 -18.41 2.02
N THR A 139 -22.08 -19.15 3.04
CA THR A 139 -21.32 -20.31 3.48
C THR A 139 -21.69 -21.40 2.53
N ASP A 140 -20.68 -22.11 2.02
CA ASP A 140 -20.92 -23.26 1.17
C ASP A 140 -21.90 -24.20 1.89
N PRO A 141 -22.83 -24.84 1.16
CA PRO A 141 -23.69 -25.85 1.77
C PRO A 141 -22.82 -26.91 2.45
N PRO A 142 -23.32 -27.57 3.51
CA PRO A 142 -22.62 -28.69 4.13
C PRO A 142 -22.14 -29.69 3.07
N GLU A 143 -20.95 -30.26 3.26
CA GLU A 143 -20.29 -31.13 2.27
C GLU A 143 -21.21 -32.25 1.78
N ASP A 144 -21.99 -32.84 2.68
CA ASP A 144 -22.97 -33.89 2.36
C ASP A 144 -24.06 -33.42 1.37
N VAL A 145 -24.54 -32.17 1.53
CA VAL A 145 -25.57 -31.59 0.65
C VAL A 145 -24.98 -31.26 -0.71
N LEU A 146 -23.78 -30.66 -0.74
CA LEU A 146 -23.03 -30.42 -1.98
C LEU A 146 -22.81 -31.72 -2.75
N LEU A 147 -22.39 -32.78 -2.06
CA LEU A 147 -22.14 -34.08 -2.66
C LEU A 147 -23.42 -34.67 -3.29
N VAL A 148 -24.55 -34.60 -2.59
CA VAL A 148 -25.84 -35.04 -3.12
C VAL A 148 -26.22 -34.24 -4.37
N MET A 149 -26.07 -32.91 -4.36
CA MET A 149 -26.35 -32.06 -5.53
C MET A 149 -25.47 -32.40 -6.74
N ILE A 150 -24.28 -32.94 -6.53
CA ILE A 150 -23.37 -33.38 -7.59
C ILE A 150 -23.72 -34.80 -8.07
N ILE A 151 -23.98 -35.74 -7.16
CA ILE A 151 -24.26 -37.14 -7.49
C ILE A 151 -25.60 -37.28 -8.22
N VAL A 152 -26.62 -36.53 -7.81
CA VAL A 152 -27.97 -36.58 -8.39
C VAL A 152 -27.95 -36.39 -9.92
N PRO A 153 -27.41 -35.29 -10.50
CA PRO A 153 -27.35 -35.14 -11.96
C PRO A 153 -26.46 -36.18 -12.63
N ILE A 154 -25.35 -36.60 -11.99
CA ILE A 154 -24.46 -37.63 -12.53
C ILE A 154 -25.18 -38.98 -12.68
N CYS A 155 -26.08 -39.33 -11.76
CA CYS A 155 -26.85 -40.58 -11.83
C CYS A 155 -28.11 -40.45 -12.68
N LEU A 156 -28.82 -39.31 -12.60
CA LEU A 156 -30.08 -39.11 -13.32
C LEU A 156 -29.88 -38.98 -14.83
N ILE A 157 -28.82 -38.32 -15.30
CA ILE A 157 -28.61 -38.10 -16.74
C ILE A 157 -28.43 -39.44 -17.49
N PRO A 158 -27.49 -40.34 -17.11
CA PRO A 158 -27.37 -41.65 -17.74
C PRO A 158 -28.64 -42.48 -17.64
N PHE A 159 -29.32 -42.46 -16.49
CA PHE A 159 -30.58 -43.18 -16.30
C PHE A 159 -31.64 -42.74 -17.32
N LEU A 160 -31.88 -41.43 -17.44
CA LEU A 160 -32.83 -40.89 -18.41
C LEU A 160 -32.41 -41.20 -19.86
N VAL A 161 -31.12 -41.09 -20.19
CA VAL A 161 -30.60 -41.45 -21.53
C VAL A 161 -30.87 -42.92 -21.84
N THR A 162 -30.59 -43.84 -20.91
CA THR A 162 -30.88 -45.27 -21.12
C THR A 162 -32.36 -45.56 -21.28
N LEU A 163 -33.23 -44.89 -20.52
CA LEU A 163 -34.68 -45.02 -20.65
C LEU A 163 -35.17 -44.53 -22.03
N VAL A 164 -34.64 -43.41 -22.52
CA VAL A 164 -35.01 -42.87 -23.84
C VAL A 164 -34.57 -43.82 -24.94
N VAL A 165 -33.34 -44.34 -24.90
CA VAL A 165 -32.82 -45.31 -25.87
C VAL A 165 -33.62 -46.61 -25.84
N TRP A 166 -33.99 -47.09 -24.65
CA TRP A 166 -34.79 -48.29 -24.52
C TRP A 166 -36.18 -48.10 -25.13
N ARG A 167 -36.86 -46.99 -24.79
CA ARG A 167 -38.17 -46.65 -25.37
C ARG A 167 -38.13 -46.42 -26.87
N SER A 168 -37.06 -45.83 -27.41
CA SER A 168 -36.93 -45.64 -28.87
C SER A 168 -36.77 -46.98 -29.59
N LYS A 169 -36.02 -47.93 -29.01
CA LYS A 169 -35.86 -49.28 -29.58
C LYS A 169 -37.17 -50.07 -29.57
N ASP A 170 -37.95 -50.01 -28.49
CA ASP A 170 -39.22 -50.72 -28.39
C ASP A 170 -40.30 -50.12 -29.31
N GLY A 171 -40.20 -48.82 -29.63
CA GLY A 171 -41.06 -48.16 -30.62
C GLY A 171 -40.80 -48.57 -32.07
N GLU A 172 -39.55 -48.89 -32.42
CA GLU A 172 -39.19 -49.39 -33.77
C GLU A 172 -39.63 -50.84 -34.00
N ALA A 173 -39.74 -51.66 -32.94
CA ALA A 173 -40.20 -53.04 -33.03
C ALA A 173 -41.73 -53.20 -33.21
N GLN A 174 -42.48 -52.10 -33.22
CA GLN A 174 -43.94 -52.08 -33.28
C GLN A 174 -44.51 -51.48 -34.59
N THR A 175 -43.67 -51.31 -35.62
CA THR A 175 -44.07 -50.93 -36.99
C THR A 175 -43.65 -52.01 -37.98
#